data_AF-A0A8S9KK51-F1
#
_entry.id   AF-A0A8S9KK51-F1
#
_cell.length_a   1.000
_cell.length_b   1.000
_cell.length_c   1.000
_cell.angle_alpha   90.00
_cell.angle_beta   90.00
_cell.angle_gamma   90.00
#
_symmetry.space_group_name_H-M   'P 1'
#
loop_
_entity.id
_entity.type
_entity.pdbx_description
1 polymer ?
#
loop_
_entity_poly.entity_id
_entity_poly.type
_entity_poly.pdbx_seq_one_letter_code
_entity_poly.pdbx_strand_id
1 'polypeptide(L)'
;MFLSLLLLGDRTFGVLTKIDLMDQGTNAVDILEGRGYKLRYPWVGVVNRSQADINKSVDMIAARRRERDYFKSTPEYSHLTERMGSEYLGKMLSKHLEVVIKSRIPGLQALITKTISELETELSRLGKPVAADAGGKLYMIMEICRAFDQTFKEHLDGTRSGGEKVNSVFDNQFPAAIKRLQFDKHLSMDNVRKLITEADGYQPHLIAPEQGYRRLIESCLVSIRGPAEAAVDAVHSILKDLIHKSIGETSELKQYPTLRVEVSGAAVDSLDRMRDESRKATLLLVDMESGYLT
;
A
#
# COMPACT_ATOMS: atom_id res chain seq x y z
N MET A 1 -30.32 -51.79 -9.55
CA MET A 1 -28.91 -51.61 -9.94
C MET A 1 -28.70 -50.12 -10.18
N PHE A 2 -28.12 -49.37 -9.24
CA PHE A 2 -27.90 -47.93 -9.39
C PHE A 2 -26.43 -47.69 -9.75
N LEU A 3 -26.16 -47.32 -11.00
CA LEU A 3 -24.84 -46.90 -11.47
C LEU A 3 -24.88 -45.39 -11.75
N SER A 4 -24.28 -44.59 -10.88
CA SER A 4 -24.06 -43.16 -11.13
C SER A 4 -22.71 -43.00 -11.85
N LEU A 5 -22.74 -42.84 -13.18
CA LEU A 5 -21.54 -42.59 -13.99
C LEU A 5 -21.12 -41.11 -13.88
N LEU A 6 -20.01 -40.85 -13.17
CA LEU A 6 -19.20 -39.65 -13.38
C LEU A 6 -18.24 -39.91 -14.55
N LEU A 7 -18.43 -39.15 -15.63
CA LEU A 7 -17.94 -39.33 -17.02
C LEU A 7 -16.42 -39.57 -17.26
N LEU A 8 -15.57 -39.65 -16.23
CA LEU A 8 -14.13 -39.92 -16.39
C LEU A 8 -13.57 -40.97 -15.41
N GLY A 9 -14.36 -41.52 -14.49
CA GLY A 9 -13.94 -42.63 -13.60
C GLY A 9 -12.78 -42.34 -12.64
N ASP A 10 -12.10 -41.19 -12.75
CA ASP A 10 -10.86 -40.85 -12.02
C ASP A 10 -11.01 -40.70 -10.51
N ARG A 11 -12.25 -40.62 -10.02
CA ARG A 11 -12.60 -40.57 -8.58
C ARG A 11 -13.74 -41.54 -8.23
N THR A 12 -13.98 -42.54 -9.09
CA THR A 12 -15.18 -43.40 -8.98
C THR A 12 -14.77 -44.83 -8.61
N PHE A 13 -15.32 -45.33 -7.51
CA PHE A 13 -15.19 -46.73 -7.09
C PHE A 13 -16.40 -47.53 -7.54
N GLY A 14 -16.17 -48.67 -8.16
CA GLY A 14 -17.23 -49.62 -8.47
C GLY A 14 -17.56 -50.46 -7.24
N VAL A 15 -18.77 -50.36 -6.71
CA VAL A 15 -19.22 -51.21 -5.60
C VAL A 15 -20.47 -51.95 -6.01
N LEU A 16 -20.37 -53.28 -6.05
CA LEU A 16 -21.49 -54.16 -6.38
C LEU A 16 -22.03 -54.79 -5.11
N THR A 17 -23.33 -54.65 -4.86
CA THR A 17 -23.99 -55.18 -3.66
C THR A 17 -25.05 -56.21 -4.04
N LYS A 18 -25.50 -57.01 -3.06
CA LYS A 18 -26.57 -58.00 -3.24
C LYS A 18 -26.23 -59.11 -4.25
N ILE A 19 -24.96 -59.48 -4.32
CA ILE A 19 -24.46 -60.53 -5.24
C ILE A 19 -25.03 -61.90 -4.84
N ASP A 20 -25.38 -62.06 -3.56
CA ASP A 20 -26.05 -63.21 -2.97
C ASP A 20 -27.51 -63.39 -3.43
N LEU A 21 -28.13 -62.35 -4.00
CA LEU A 21 -29.53 -62.36 -4.46
C LEU A 21 -29.65 -62.48 -6.00
N MET A 22 -28.58 -62.91 -6.67
CA MET A 22 -28.62 -63.13 -8.13
C MET A 22 -29.38 -64.41 -8.49
N ASP A 23 -30.04 -64.39 -9.64
CA ASP A 23 -30.78 -65.55 -10.15
C ASP A 23 -29.82 -66.72 -10.44
N GLN A 24 -30.27 -67.95 -10.15
CA GLN A 24 -29.49 -69.15 -10.39
C GLN A 24 -29.06 -69.25 -11.86
N GLY A 25 -27.77 -69.47 -12.08
CA GLY A 25 -27.17 -69.50 -13.42
C GLY A 25 -26.63 -68.17 -13.93
N THR A 26 -26.80 -67.06 -13.18
CA THR A 26 -26.19 -65.77 -13.48
C THR A 26 -25.04 -65.45 -12.52
N ASN A 27 -24.02 -64.74 -12.99
CA ASN A 27 -22.92 -64.28 -12.16
C ASN A 27 -22.48 -62.86 -12.56
N ALA A 28 -21.80 -62.17 -11.66
CA ALA A 28 -21.31 -60.81 -11.87
C ALA A 28 -19.79 -60.75 -12.12
N VAL A 29 -19.18 -61.88 -12.52
CA VAL A 29 -17.73 -61.99 -12.69
C VAL A 29 -17.22 -60.97 -13.72
N ASP A 30 -17.93 -60.80 -14.84
CA ASP A 30 -17.55 -59.83 -15.86
C ASP A 30 -17.52 -58.38 -15.37
N ILE A 31 -18.39 -58.01 -14.42
CA ILE A 31 -18.40 -56.67 -13.83
C ILE A 31 -17.29 -56.56 -12.78
N LEU A 32 -17.15 -57.55 -11.90
CA LEU A 32 -16.15 -57.55 -10.83
C LEU A 32 -14.71 -57.59 -11.36
N GLU A 33 -14.48 -58.24 -12.50
CA GLU A 33 -13.19 -58.27 -13.19
C GLU A 33 -12.98 -57.04 -14.11
N GLY A 34 -13.96 -56.14 -14.17
CA GLY A 34 -13.87 -54.90 -14.95
C GLY A 34 -13.93 -55.11 -16.48
N ARG A 35 -14.34 -56.30 -16.95
CA ARG A 35 -14.55 -56.58 -18.38
C ARG A 35 -15.81 -55.89 -18.92
N GLY A 36 -16.88 -55.84 -18.13
CA GLY A 36 -18.13 -55.19 -18.51
C GLY A 36 -18.05 -53.66 -18.51
N TYR A 37 -17.58 -53.08 -17.40
CA TYR A 37 -17.37 -51.63 -17.25
C TYR A 37 -15.97 -51.33 -16.73
N LYS A 38 -15.15 -50.70 -17.57
CA LYS A 38 -13.79 -50.30 -17.18
C LYS A 38 -13.84 -49.06 -16.29
N LEU A 39 -13.38 -49.22 -15.05
CA LEU A 39 -13.12 -48.13 -14.11
C LEU A 39 -11.62 -48.05 -13.82
N ARG A 40 -11.15 -46.87 -13.40
CA ARG A 40 -9.76 -46.68 -12.97
C ARG A 40 -9.46 -47.41 -11.66
N TYR A 41 -10.46 -47.48 -10.77
CA TYR A 41 -10.41 -48.27 -9.54
C TYR A 41 -11.16 -49.59 -9.74
N PRO A 42 -10.68 -50.69 -9.15
CA PRO A 42 -11.31 -52.00 -9.30
C PRO A 42 -12.72 -52.03 -8.72
N TRP A 43 -13.56 -52.90 -9.28
CA TRP A 43 -14.87 -53.20 -8.72
C TRP A 43 -14.72 -54.06 -7.47
N VAL A 44 -15.52 -53.76 -6.45
CA VAL A 44 -15.55 -54.53 -5.20
C VAL A 44 -16.97 -55.02 -4.95
N GLY A 45 -17.10 -56.33 -4.83
CA GLY A 45 -18.34 -56.99 -4.44
C GLY A 45 -18.51 -57.00 -2.93
N VAL A 46 -19.72 -56.73 -2.46
CA VAL A 46 -20.07 -56.65 -1.03
C VAL A 46 -21.36 -57.42 -0.78
N VAL A 47 -21.35 -58.25 0.26
CA VAL A 47 -22.56 -58.94 0.75
C VAL A 47 -22.93 -58.34 2.09
N ASN A 48 -24.16 -57.84 2.17
CA ASN A 48 -24.68 -57.16 3.35
C ASN A 48 -25.64 -58.07 4.12
N ARG A 49 -26.02 -57.66 5.32
CA ARG A 49 -27.09 -58.31 6.08
C ARG A 49 -28.40 -58.25 5.29
N SER A 50 -29.11 -59.38 5.21
CA SER A 50 -30.47 -59.42 4.67
C SER A 50 -31.47 -58.73 5.61
N GLN A 51 -32.68 -58.46 5.13
CA GLN A 51 -33.73 -57.89 5.99
C GLN A 51 -34.06 -58.79 7.20
N ALA A 52 -33.99 -60.11 7.00
CA ALA A 52 -34.19 -61.08 8.09
C ALA A 52 -33.04 -61.03 9.12
N ASP A 53 -31.80 -60.84 8.67
CA ASP A 53 -30.63 -60.69 9.56
C ASP A 53 -30.70 -59.40 10.38
N ILE A 54 -31.21 -58.33 9.78
CA ILE A 54 -31.43 -57.05 10.47
C ILE A 54 -32.50 -57.23 11.54
N ASN A 55 -33.63 -57.86 11.21
CA ASN A 55 -34.71 -58.12 12.16
C ASN A 55 -34.28 -59.05 13.32
N LYS A 56 -33.29 -59.93 13.08
CA LYS A 56 -32.68 -60.80 14.09
C LYS A 56 -31.47 -60.17 14.79
N SER A 57 -31.15 -58.90 14.52
CA SER A 57 -30.02 -58.17 15.10
C SER A 57 -28.68 -58.92 15.00
N VAL A 58 -28.43 -59.56 13.85
CA VAL A 58 -27.18 -60.31 13.65
C VAL A 58 -25.99 -59.35 13.76
N ASP A 59 -25.00 -59.76 14.56
CA ASP A 59 -23.78 -59.01 14.79
C ASP A 59 -22.98 -58.77 13.49
N MET A 60 -22.28 -57.63 13.45
CA MET A 60 -21.49 -57.24 12.29
C MET A 60 -20.28 -58.15 12.07
N ILE A 61 -19.68 -58.70 13.12
CA ILE A 61 -18.55 -59.63 12.97
C ILE A 61 -19.04 -60.93 12.32
N ALA A 62 -20.19 -61.44 12.75
CA ALA A 62 -20.84 -62.60 12.14
C ALA A 62 -21.22 -62.34 10.68
N ALA A 63 -21.73 -61.14 10.35
CA ALA A 63 -22.03 -60.76 8.97
C ALA A 63 -20.77 -60.71 8.08
N ARG A 64 -19.64 -60.18 8.60
CA ARG A 64 -18.35 -60.14 7.89
C ARG A 64 -17.76 -61.53 7.67
N ARG A 65 -17.95 -62.44 8.62
CA ARG A 65 -17.53 -63.84 8.48
C ARG A 65 -18.33 -64.52 7.37
N ARG A 66 -19.65 -64.37 7.38
CA ARG A 66 -20.53 -64.88 6.31
C ARG A 66 -20.20 -64.31 4.93
N GLU A 67 -19.91 -63.01 4.83
CA GLU A 67 -19.46 -62.37 3.59
C GLU A 67 -18.18 -63.04 3.06
N ARG A 68 -17.19 -63.29 3.93
CA ARG A 68 -15.94 -63.97 3.57
C ARG A 68 -16.17 -65.42 3.15
N ASP A 69 -17.00 -66.14 3.89
CA ASP A 69 -17.34 -67.54 3.60
C ASP A 69 -18.12 -67.65 2.28
N TYR A 70 -18.99 -66.70 1.95
CA TYR A 70 -19.70 -66.62 0.67
C TYR A 70 -18.73 -66.51 -0.51
N PHE A 71 -17.80 -65.54 -0.48
CA PHE A 71 -16.83 -65.38 -1.56
C PHE A 71 -15.88 -66.58 -1.69
N LYS A 72 -15.53 -67.23 -0.57
CA LYS A 72 -14.65 -68.42 -0.57
C LYS A 72 -15.35 -69.69 -1.07
N SER A 73 -16.62 -69.88 -0.74
CA SER A 73 -17.39 -71.09 -1.05
C SER A 73 -18.06 -71.06 -2.43
N THR A 74 -18.26 -69.87 -3.02
CA THR A 74 -18.85 -69.72 -4.36
C THR A 74 -17.79 -69.97 -5.43
N PRO A 75 -17.91 -71.01 -6.28
CA PRO A 75 -16.91 -71.37 -7.28
C PRO A 75 -16.52 -70.23 -8.21
N GLU A 76 -17.49 -69.42 -8.64
CA GLU A 76 -17.33 -68.33 -9.60
C GLU A 76 -16.57 -67.12 -9.03
N TYR A 77 -16.52 -66.95 -7.70
CA TYR A 77 -15.89 -65.81 -7.03
C TYR A 77 -14.69 -66.20 -6.17
N SER A 78 -14.40 -67.50 -6.03
CA SER A 78 -13.36 -68.02 -5.14
C SER A 78 -11.98 -67.41 -5.42
N HIS A 79 -11.62 -67.22 -6.70
CA HIS A 79 -10.36 -66.59 -7.11
C HIS A 79 -10.30 -65.08 -6.84
N LEU A 80 -11.43 -64.43 -6.56
CA LEU A 80 -11.52 -63.00 -6.26
C LEU A 80 -11.60 -62.70 -4.76
N THR A 81 -11.66 -63.72 -3.90
CA THR A 81 -11.91 -63.60 -2.44
C THR A 81 -11.05 -62.52 -1.75
N GLU A 82 -9.76 -62.40 -2.11
CA GLU A 82 -8.86 -61.42 -1.50
C GLU A 82 -9.16 -59.95 -1.87
N ARG A 83 -9.88 -59.72 -2.96
CA ARG A 83 -10.24 -58.40 -3.49
C ARG A 83 -11.72 -58.07 -3.34
N MET A 84 -12.44 -58.84 -2.53
CA MET A 84 -13.88 -58.72 -2.32
C MET A 84 -14.21 -58.51 -0.84
N GLY A 85 -15.45 -58.10 -0.60
CA GLY A 85 -15.99 -57.87 0.72
C GLY A 85 -15.70 -56.48 1.26
N SER A 86 -16.45 -56.14 2.31
CA SER A 86 -16.44 -54.78 2.83
C SER A 86 -15.18 -54.44 3.62
N GLU A 87 -14.47 -55.42 4.17
CA GLU A 87 -13.19 -55.19 4.85
C GLU A 87 -12.13 -54.71 3.85
N TYR A 88 -12.07 -55.35 2.67
CA TYR A 88 -11.21 -54.94 1.58
C TYR A 88 -11.61 -53.56 1.04
N LEU A 89 -12.91 -53.34 0.81
CA LEU A 89 -13.43 -52.03 0.41
C LEU A 89 -13.01 -50.92 1.39
N GLY A 90 -13.16 -51.15 2.69
CA GLY A 90 -12.77 -50.19 3.73
C GLY A 90 -11.27 -49.86 3.67
N LYS A 91 -10.40 -50.87 3.56
CA LYS A 91 -8.94 -50.66 3.43
C LYS A 91 -8.59 -49.88 2.16
N MET A 92 -9.24 -50.21 1.04
CA MET A 92 -9.02 -49.53 -0.24
C MET A 92 -9.42 -48.05 -0.18
N LEU A 93 -10.62 -47.76 0.33
CA LEU A 93 -11.12 -46.39 0.46
C LEU A 93 -10.24 -45.57 1.41
N SER A 94 -9.83 -46.13 2.55
CA SER A 94 -8.93 -45.47 3.50
C SER A 94 -7.58 -45.13 2.85
N LYS A 95 -6.97 -46.08 2.14
CA LYS A 95 -5.70 -45.85 1.43
C LYS A 95 -5.83 -44.78 0.34
N HIS A 96 -6.93 -44.80 -0.41
CA HIS A 96 -7.17 -43.78 -1.43
C HIS A 96 -7.37 -42.40 -0.82
N LEU A 97 -8.18 -42.30 0.23
CA LEU A 97 -8.41 -41.05 0.94
C LEU A 97 -7.10 -40.47 1.50
N GLU A 98 -6.24 -41.31 2.08
CA GLU A 98 -4.92 -40.91 2.56
C GLU A 98 -4.07 -40.30 1.44
N VAL A 99 -4.01 -40.94 0.27
CA VAL A 99 -3.26 -40.43 -0.90
C VAL A 99 -3.83 -39.10 -1.37
N VAL A 100 -5.15 -38.99 -1.46
CA VAL A 100 -5.82 -37.75 -1.89
C VAL A 100 -5.53 -36.62 -0.91
N ILE A 101 -5.66 -36.86 0.39
CA ILE A 101 -5.34 -35.87 1.44
C ILE A 101 -3.88 -35.43 1.31
N LYS A 102 -2.93 -36.38 1.27
CA LYS A 102 -1.49 -36.07 1.12
C LYS A 102 -1.19 -35.26 -0.13
N SER A 103 -1.84 -35.56 -1.26
CA SER A 103 -1.65 -34.82 -2.51
C SER A 103 -2.20 -33.39 -2.45
N ARG A 104 -3.20 -33.13 -1.61
CA ARG A 104 -3.84 -31.81 -1.47
C ARG A 104 -3.18 -30.92 -0.43
N ILE A 105 -2.53 -31.49 0.60
CA ILE A 105 -1.87 -30.74 1.68
C ILE A 105 -0.91 -29.66 1.15
N PRO A 106 0.04 -29.94 0.23
CA PRO A 106 0.97 -28.91 -0.26
C PRO A 106 0.26 -27.74 -0.94
N GLY A 107 -0.81 -28.02 -1.70
CA GLY A 107 -1.61 -26.99 -2.36
C GLY A 107 -2.39 -26.13 -1.36
N LEU A 108 -2.95 -26.75 -0.31
CA LEU A 108 -3.62 -26.02 0.77
C LEU A 108 -2.64 -25.16 1.56
N GLN A 109 -1.45 -25.69 1.87
CA GLN A 109 -0.41 -24.93 2.55
C GLN A 109 0.02 -23.72 1.71
N ALA A 110 0.28 -23.90 0.42
CA ALA A 110 0.63 -22.80 -0.48
C ALA A 110 -0.48 -21.74 -0.57
N LEU A 111 -1.75 -22.16 -0.62
CA LEU A 111 -2.90 -21.25 -0.62
C LEU A 111 -2.97 -20.45 0.68
N ILE A 112 -2.86 -21.11 1.84
CA ILE A 112 -2.88 -20.45 3.15
C ILE A 112 -1.73 -19.44 3.26
N THR A 113 -0.50 -19.83 2.92
CA THR A 113 0.66 -18.92 2.96
C THR A 113 0.46 -17.71 2.05
N LYS A 114 -0.09 -17.92 0.84
CA LYS A 114 -0.40 -16.83 -0.08
C LYS A 114 -1.45 -15.88 0.51
N THR A 115 -2.55 -16.42 1.04
CA THR A 115 -3.61 -15.61 1.67
C THR A 115 -3.09 -14.85 2.88
N ILE A 116 -2.23 -15.45 3.71
CA ILE A 116 -1.58 -14.75 4.83
C ILE A 116 -0.75 -13.57 4.31
N SER A 117 0.08 -13.78 3.29
CA SER A 117 0.92 -12.70 2.73
C SER A 117 0.09 -11.57 2.13
N GLU A 118 -1.01 -11.89 1.45
CA GLU A 118 -1.95 -10.89 0.90
C GLU A 118 -2.61 -10.08 2.04
N LEU A 119 -3.07 -10.75 3.09
CA LEU A 119 -3.69 -10.11 4.25
C LEU A 119 -2.69 -9.27 5.06
N GLU A 120 -1.45 -9.72 5.22
CA GLU A 120 -0.38 -8.95 5.88
C GLU A 120 -0.04 -7.68 5.09
N THR A 121 -0.02 -7.77 3.77
CA THR A 121 0.19 -6.61 2.89
C THR A 121 -0.95 -5.61 3.01
N GLU A 122 -2.19 -6.09 3.04
CA GLU A 122 -3.36 -5.24 3.25
C GLU A 122 -3.37 -4.60 4.64
N LEU A 123 -3.04 -5.36 5.69
CA LEU A 123 -2.92 -4.85 7.06
C LEU A 123 -1.85 -3.76 7.17
N SER A 124 -0.69 -3.96 6.53
CA SER A 124 0.38 -2.96 6.46
C SER A 124 -0.11 -1.66 5.82
N ARG A 125 -0.92 -1.75 4.76
CA ARG A 125 -1.53 -0.58 4.10
C ARG A 125 -2.52 0.17 5.00
N LEU A 126 -3.29 -0.56 5.82
CA LEU A 126 -4.23 0.03 6.78
C LEU A 126 -3.52 0.74 7.94
N GLY A 127 -2.27 0.38 8.23
CA GLY A 127 -1.45 1.03 9.25
C GLY A 127 -1.54 0.37 10.62
N LYS A 128 -0.90 1.02 11.60
CA LYS A 128 -0.82 0.50 12.98
C LYS A 128 -2.14 0.74 13.72
N PRO A 129 -2.54 -0.16 14.64
CA PRO A 129 -3.71 0.06 15.48
C PRO A 129 -3.55 1.36 16.28
N VAL A 130 -4.63 2.15 16.29
CA VAL A 130 -4.71 3.38 17.10
C VAL A 130 -4.87 2.98 18.56
N ALA A 131 -4.01 3.52 19.43
CA ALA A 131 -4.13 3.30 20.87
C ALA A 131 -5.51 3.75 21.38
N ALA A 132 -6.08 2.99 22.31
CA ALA A 132 -7.43 3.26 22.83
C ALA A 132 -7.45 4.50 23.74
N ASP A 133 -6.37 4.69 24.51
CA ASP A 133 -6.22 5.78 25.47
C ASP A 133 -5.80 7.09 24.79
N ALA A 134 -6.09 8.21 25.46
CA ALA A 134 -5.78 9.54 24.96
C ALA A 134 -4.26 9.78 24.81
N GLY A 135 -3.44 9.18 25.67
CA GLY A 135 -1.98 9.33 25.64
C GLY A 135 -1.37 8.70 24.40
N GLY A 136 -1.76 7.47 24.08
CA GLY A 136 -1.30 6.79 22.87
C GLY A 136 -1.77 7.46 21.57
N LYS A 137 -2.98 8.05 21.55
CA LYS A 137 -3.44 8.87 20.40
C LYS A 137 -2.58 10.11 20.20
N LEU A 138 -2.25 10.82 21.28
CA LEU A 138 -1.37 12.00 21.21
C LEU A 138 0.03 11.61 20.72
N TYR A 139 0.59 10.53 21.26
CA TYR A 139 1.88 10.00 20.82
C TYR A 139 1.89 9.67 19.33
N MET A 140 0.84 9.00 18.83
CA MET A 140 0.69 8.71 17.40
C MET A 140 0.64 9.98 16.56
N ILE A 141 -0.13 10.99 16.94
CA ILE A 141 -0.17 12.28 16.24
C ILE A 141 1.22 12.91 16.19
N MET A 142 1.96 12.90 17.31
CA MET A 142 3.32 13.45 17.38
C MET A 142 4.28 12.71 16.45
N GLU A 143 4.21 11.38 16.37
CA GLU A 143 5.03 10.59 15.44
C GLU A 143 4.72 10.92 13.98
N ILE A 144 3.44 11.08 13.62
CA ILE A 144 3.04 11.49 12.27
C ILE A 144 3.57 12.90 11.95
N CYS A 145 3.46 13.84 12.89
CA CYS A 145 4.00 15.19 12.72
C CYS A 145 5.53 15.17 12.59
N ARG A 146 6.25 14.29 13.30
CA ARG A 146 7.70 14.11 13.16
C ARG A 146 8.07 13.55 11.79
N ALA A 147 7.30 12.59 11.27
CA ALA A 147 7.53 12.05 9.92
C ALA A 147 7.34 13.13 8.85
N PHE A 148 6.33 13.99 9.00
CA PHE A 148 6.15 15.17 8.16
C PHE A 148 7.33 16.15 8.26
N ASP A 149 7.73 16.53 9.48
CA ASP A 149 8.87 17.44 9.72
C ASP A 149 10.17 16.90 9.09
N GLN A 150 10.45 15.61 9.26
CA GLN A 150 11.60 14.96 8.65
C GLN A 150 11.53 15.00 7.12
N THR A 151 10.36 14.70 6.54
CA THR A 151 10.15 14.75 5.09
C THR A 151 10.35 16.18 4.54
N PHE A 152 9.87 17.19 5.27
CA PHE A 152 10.04 18.59 4.89
C PHE A 152 11.50 19.04 4.96
N LYS A 153 12.22 18.68 6.03
CA LYS A 153 13.66 18.94 6.17
C LYS A 153 14.47 18.33 5.05
N GLU A 154 14.18 17.09 4.66
CA GLU A 154 14.86 16.44 3.53
C GLU A 154 14.71 17.19 2.20
N HIS A 155 13.56 17.84 1.97
CA HIS A 155 13.36 18.72 0.82
C HIS A 155 14.17 20.01 0.91
N LEU A 156 14.31 20.57 2.11
CA LEU A 156 15.03 21.82 2.32
C LEU A 156 16.55 21.62 2.26
N ASP A 157 17.06 20.57 2.90
CA ASP A 157 18.50 20.26 2.98
C ASP A 157 19.08 19.71 1.67
N GLY A 158 18.25 19.52 0.64
CA GLY A 158 18.68 19.07 -0.69
C GLY A 158 18.83 17.55 -0.83
N THR A 159 18.46 16.77 0.19
CA THR A 159 18.32 15.31 0.06
C THR A 159 17.20 14.95 -0.93
N ARG A 160 16.18 15.82 -1.02
CA ARG A 160 15.14 15.83 -2.04
C ARG A 160 15.12 17.17 -2.77
N SER A 161 14.51 17.23 -3.95
CA SER A 161 14.44 18.46 -4.75
C SER A 161 13.55 19.52 -4.09
N GLY A 162 14.14 20.61 -3.58
CA GLY A 162 13.40 21.71 -2.98
C GLY A 162 14.28 22.91 -2.61
N GLY A 163 15.30 22.68 -1.80
CA GLY A 163 16.23 23.71 -1.32
C GLY A 163 16.95 24.47 -2.44
N GLU A 164 17.32 23.79 -3.52
CA GLU A 164 17.93 24.42 -4.71
C GLU A 164 17.09 25.56 -5.28
N LYS A 165 15.75 25.42 -5.25
CA LYS A 165 14.85 26.47 -5.73
C LYS A 165 14.95 27.72 -4.86
N VAL A 166 15.09 27.55 -3.54
CA VAL A 166 15.28 28.67 -2.60
C VAL A 166 16.61 29.36 -2.91
N ASN A 167 17.70 28.60 -3.08
CA ASN A 167 19.00 29.15 -3.47
C ASN A 167 18.92 29.91 -4.80
N SER A 168 18.19 29.38 -5.79
CA SER A 168 18.00 30.05 -7.09
C SER A 168 17.33 31.43 -6.99
N VAL A 169 16.50 31.67 -5.97
CA VAL A 169 15.91 33.00 -5.74
C VAL A 169 17.01 33.99 -5.39
N PHE A 170 17.93 33.61 -4.50
CA PHE A 170 19.00 34.48 -4.03
C PHE A 170 20.17 34.59 -5.01
N ASP A 171 20.53 33.51 -5.70
CA ASP A 171 21.68 33.50 -6.63
C ASP A 171 21.34 34.10 -7.99
N ASN A 172 20.09 33.97 -8.45
CA ASN A 172 19.69 34.35 -9.80
C ASN A 172 18.58 35.41 -9.82
N GLN A 173 17.42 35.13 -9.22
CA GLN A 173 16.23 35.98 -9.40
C GLN A 173 16.41 37.36 -8.77
N PHE A 174 16.87 37.42 -7.53
CA PHE A 174 17.06 38.67 -6.80
C PHE A 174 18.17 39.53 -7.43
N PRO A 175 19.39 39.03 -7.72
CA PRO A 175 20.41 39.81 -8.43
C PRO A 175 19.95 40.30 -9.81
N ALA A 176 19.19 39.48 -10.56
CA ALA A 176 18.61 39.90 -11.83
C ALA A 176 17.57 41.02 -11.65
N ALA A 177 16.75 40.95 -10.60
CA ALA A 177 15.78 41.99 -10.27
C ALA A 177 16.47 43.32 -9.90
N ILE A 178 17.55 43.26 -9.13
CA ILE A 178 18.36 44.45 -8.79
C ILE A 178 18.99 45.06 -10.05
N LYS A 179 19.57 44.25 -10.94
CA LYS A 179 20.15 44.73 -12.21
C LYS A 179 19.11 45.40 -13.12
N ARG A 180 17.82 45.01 -13.02
CA ARG A 180 16.72 45.60 -13.81
C ARG A 180 16.26 46.97 -13.32
N LEU A 181 16.64 47.42 -12.12
CA LEU A 181 16.27 48.74 -11.61
C LEU A 181 16.87 49.91 -12.41
N GLN A 182 17.74 49.64 -13.40
CA GLN A 182 18.35 50.63 -14.29
C GLN A 182 18.93 51.84 -13.52
N PHE A 183 19.80 51.57 -12.54
CA PHE A 183 20.46 52.63 -11.75
C PHE A 183 21.15 53.67 -12.63
N ASP A 184 21.66 53.30 -13.80
CA ASP A 184 22.26 54.21 -14.78
C ASP A 184 21.32 55.35 -15.23
N LYS A 185 20.00 55.09 -15.30
CA LYS A 185 19.02 56.14 -15.60
C LYS A 185 18.78 57.02 -14.38
N HIS A 186 18.71 56.44 -13.18
CA HIS A 186 18.58 57.19 -11.94
C HIS A 186 19.79 58.10 -11.69
N LEU A 187 20.98 57.64 -12.06
CA LEU A 187 22.26 58.35 -11.95
C LEU A 187 22.64 59.16 -13.21
N SER A 188 21.71 59.31 -14.17
CA SER A 188 21.95 60.11 -15.38
C SER A 188 22.21 61.58 -15.03
N MET A 189 23.09 62.25 -15.78
CA MET A 189 23.49 63.64 -15.49
C MET A 189 22.31 64.61 -15.43
N ASP A 190 21.26 64.38 -16.23
CA ASP A 190 20.03 65.19 -16.22
C ASP A 190 19.25 65.00 -14.91
N ASN A 191 19.10 63.76 -14.45
CA ASN A 191 18.43 63.46 -13.17
C ASN A 191 19.25 63.95 -11.99
N VAL A 192 20.57 63.76 -12.00
CA VAL A 192 21.47 64.26 -10.95
C VAL A 192 21.39 65.78 -10.85
N ARG A 193 21.48 66.50 -11.97
CA ARG A 193 21.35 67.96 -12.00
C ARG A 193 20.00 68.41 -11.47
N LYS A 194 18.92 67.75 -11.90
CA LYS A 194 17.56 68.05 -11.44
C LYS A 194 17.43 67.85 -9.93
N LEU A 195 17.81 66.69 -9.41
CA LEU A 195 17.67 66.35 -7.99
C LEU A 195 18.51 67.25 -7.07
N ILE A 196 19.74 67.57 -7.48
CA ILE A 196 20.63 68.48 -6.73
C ILE A 196 20.05 69.90 -6.74
N THR A 197 19.56 70.38 -7.88
CA THR A 197 18.95 71.72 -7.97
C THR A 197 17.67 71.81 -7.14
N GLU A 198 16.88 70.73 -7.08
CA GLU A 198 15.67 70.63 -6.26
C GLU A 198 15.96 70.53 -4.75
N ALA A 199 17.09 69.91 -4.37
CA ALA A 199 17.46 69.68 -2.98
C ALA A 199 18.21 70.86 -2.35
N ASP A 200 19.23 71.38 -3.04
CA ASP A 200 20.15 72.41 -2.52
C ASP A 200 19.88 73.81 -3.11
N GLY A 201 19.01 73.92 -4.13
CA GLY A 201 18.64 75.18 -4.76
C GLY A 201 19.60 75.66 -5.85
N TYR A 202 19.27 76.80 -6.48
CA TYR A 202 19.99 77.34 -7.66
C TYR A 202 21.29 78.09 -7.34
N GLN A 203 21.71 78.18 -6.06
CA GLN A 203 22.89 78.97 -5.70
C GLN A 203 24.20 78.31 -6.16
N PRO A 204 25.21 79.09 -6.60
CA PRO A 204 26.52 78.53 -6.92
C PRO A 204 27.18 78.00 -5.65
N HIS A 205 27.40 76.69 -5.63
CA HIS A 205 27.95 75.99 -4.48
C HIS A 205 29.47 76.12 -4.41
N LEU A 206 30.00 76.59 -3.27
CA LEU A 206 31.45 76.60 -2.98
C LEU A 206 31.94 75.24 -2.45
N ILE A 207 31.02 74.38 -1.99
CA ILE A 207 31.24 73.05 -1.38
C ILE A 207 30.26 72.06 -2.04
N ALA A 208 30.59 70.77 -2.10
CA ALA A 208 29.71 69.76 -2.73
C ALA A 208 28.28 69.76 -2.11
N PRO A 209 27.22 69.70 -2.94
CA PRO A 209 25.82 69.72 -2.49
C PRO A 209 25.43 68.41 -1.77
N GLU A 210 25.60 68.38 -0.45
CA GLU A 210 25.40 67.19 0.38
C GLU A 210 23.96 66.66 0.33
N GLN A 211 22.97 67.55 0.30
CA GLN A 211 21.56 67.17 0.42
C GLN A 211 21.05 66.50 -0.87
N GLY A 212 21.49 66.99 -2.03
CA GLY A 212 21.21 66.40 -3.34
C GLY A 212 21.83 65.01 -3.51
N TYR A 213 23.08 64.81 -3.08
CA TYR A 213 23.69 63.47 -3.11
C TYR A 213 23.00 62.50 -2.15
N ARG A 214 22.67 62.95 -0.93
CA ARG A 214 21.93 62.13 0.05
C ARG A 214 20.58 61.68 -0.54
N ARG A 215 19.81 62.61 -1.14
CA ARG A 215 18.53 62.28 -1.81
C ARG A 215 18.69 61.35 -3.01
N LEU A 216 19.77 61.50 -3.78
CA LEU A 216 20.04 60.63 -4.92
C LEU A 216 20.29 59.18 -4.48
N ILE A 217 21.11 59.00 -3.44
CA ILE A 217 21.41 57.68 -2.88
C ILE A 217 20.17 57.08 -2.23
N GLU A 218 19.43 57.87 -1.43
CA GLU A 218 18.16 57.45 -0.82
C GLU A 218 17.16 56.98 -1.89
N SER A 219 17.00 57.71 -3.00
CA SER A 219 16.13 57.31 -4.10
C SER A 219 16.55 55.98 -4.73
N CYS A 220 17.84 55.67 -4.80
CA CYS A 220 18.34 54.40 -5.30
C CYS A 220 18.06 53.27 -4.31
N LEU A 221 18.29 53.48 -3.01
CA LEU A 221 18.06 52.49 -1.98
C LEU A 221 16.58 52.15 -1.80
N VAL A 222 15.70 53.15 -1.84
CA VAL A 222 14.24 52.94 -1.76
C VAL A 222 13.74 52.07 -2.93
N SER A 223 14.36 52.16 -4.11
CA SER A 223 13.99 51.34 -5.27
C SER A 223 14.27 49.83 -5.07
N ILE A 224 15.15 49.46 -4.12
CA ILE A 224 15.49 48.07 -3.78
C ILE A 224 14.37 47.38 -2.99
N ARG A 225 13.49 48.14 -2.32
CA ARG A 225 12.36 47.58 -1.54
C ARG A 225 11.51 46.63 -2.37
N GLY A 226 11.17 47.00 -3.61
CA GLY A 226 10.35 46.17 -4.51
C GLY A 226 10.96 44.79 -4.78
N PRO A 227 12.19 44.70 -5.32
CA PRO A 227 12.89 43.43 -5.50
C PRO A 227 13.08 42.62 -4.21
N ALA A 228 13.29 43.28 -3.07
CA ALA A 228 13.49 42.60 -1.80
C ALA A 228 12.19 41.95 -1.28
N GLU A 229 11.06 42.66 -1.36
CA GLU A 229 9.74 42.08 -1.07
C GLU A 229 9.40 40.91 -2.01
N ALA A 230 9.69 41.08 -3.31
CA ALA A 230 9.45 40.05 -4.32
C ALA A 230 10.26 38.77 -4.06
N ALA A 231 11.49 38.90 -3.55
CA ALA A 231 12.32 37.74 -3.16
C ALA A 231 11.70 37.00 -1.97
N VAL A 232 11.22 37.71 -0.95
CA VAL A 232 10.51 37.11 0.21
C VAL A 232 9.26 36.36 -0.26
N ASP A 233 8.47 36.96 -1.15
CA ASP A 233 7.27 36.33 -1.69
C ASP A 233 7.58 35.10 -2.55
N ALA A 234 8.66 35.14 -3.34
CA ALA A 234 9.11 34.00 -4.13
C ALA A 234 9.53 32.81 -3.25
N VAL A 235 10.33 33.06 -2.20
CA VAL A 235 10.72 32.02 -1.24
C VAL A 235 9.50 31.46 -0.52
N HIS A 236 8.59 32.32 -0.08
CA HIS A 236 7.33 31.90 0.55
C HIS A 236 6.53 30.95 -0.34
N SER A 237 6.35 31.28 -1.63
CA SER A 237 5.65 30.42 -2.58
C SER A 237 6.32 29.06 -2.73
N ILE A 238 7.66 29.02 -2.79
CA ILE A 238 8.42 27.76 -2.89
C ILE A 238 8.22 26.91 -1.64
N LEU A 239 8.33 27.51 -0.45
CA LEU A 239 8.14 26.80 0.82
C LEU A 239 6.71 26.27 0.97
N LYS A 240 5.71 27.01 0.50
CA LYS A 240 4.30 26.58 0.49
C LYS A 240 4.09 25.36 -0.42
N ASP A 241 4.71 25.36 -1.60
CA ASP A 241 4.72 24.19 -2.49
C ASP A 241 5.41 22.98 -1.85
N LEU A 242 6.51 23.20 -1.12
CA LEU A 242 7.20 22.12 -0.41
C LEU A 242 6.34 21.54 0.70
N ILE A 243 5.61 22.36 1.47
CA ILE A 243 4.64 21.86 2.48
C ILE A 243 3.63 20.92 1.81
N HIS A 244 3.01 21.32 0.71
CA HIS A 244 2.03 20.49 0.01
C HIS A 244 2.64 19.17 -0.50
N LYS A 245 3.86 19.21 -1.03
CA LYS A 245 4.58 18.01 -1.47
C LYS A 245 4.90 17.08 -0.30
N SER A 246 5.48 17.61 0.78
CA SER A 246 5.83 16.82 1.96
C SER A 246 4.60 16.16 2.57
N ILE A 247 3.47 16.86 2.67
CA ILE A 247 2.19 16.28 3.11
C ILE A 247 1.71 15.15 2.18
N GLY A 248 1.90 15.29 0.86
CA GLY A 248 1.56 14.26 -0.12
C GLY A 248 2.47 13.03 -0.08
N GLU A 249 3.70 13.18 0.40
CA GLU A 249 4.69 12.12 0.49
C GLU A 249 4.66 11.38 1.84
N THR A 250 4.23 12.05 2.92
CA THR A 250 4.02 11.41 4.23
C THR A 250 2.85 10.41 4.14
N SER A 251 3.18 9.11 4.20
CA SER A 251 2.23 8.01 4.00
C SER A 251 1.14 7.96 5.07
N GLU A 252 1.50 8.32 6.29
CA GLU A 252 0.67 8.29 7.49
C GLU A 252 -0.42 9.35 7.42
N LEU A 253 -0.13 10.53 6.85
CA LEU A 253 -1.13 11.59 6.65
C LEU A 253 -2.18 11.22 5.59
N LYS A 254 -1.90 10.26 4.70
CA LYS A 254 -2.91 9.75 3.75
C LYS A 254 -3.99 8.92 4.45
N GLN A 255 -3.65 8.27 5.56
CA GLN A 255 -4.57 7.45 6.33
C GLN A 255 -5.54 8.30 7.17
N TYR A 256 -5.17 9.54 7.50
CA TYR A 256 -5.94 10.43 8.38
C TYR A 256 -6.28 11.78 7.67
N PRO A 257 -7.33 11.83 6.84
CA PRO A 257 -7.67 13.04 6.07
C PRO A 257 -7.90 14.29 6.91
N THR A 258 -8.57 14.17 8.07
CA THR A 258 -8.81 15.30 8.97
C THR A 258 -7.51 15.83 9.55
N LEU A 259 -6.63 14.95 10.04
CA LEU A 259 -5.32 15.34 10.56
C LEU A 259 -4.46 16.00 9.47
N ARG A 260 -4.53 15.47 8.24
CA ARG A 260 -3.85 16.06 7.08
C ARG A 260 -4.29 17.51 6.83
N VAL A 261 -5.58 17.81 6.88
CA VAL A 261 -6.10 19.17 6.69
C VAL A 261 -5.60 20.08 7.81
N GLU A 262 -5.68 19.64 9.07
CA GLU A 262 -5.23 20.43 10.23
C GLU A 262 -3.72 20.70 10.20
N VAL A 263 -2.90 19.68 9.92
CA VAL A 263 -1.43 19.83 9.81
C VAL A 263 -1.08 20.73 8.63
N SER A 264 -1.77 20.59 7.50
CA SER A 264 -1.57 21.48 6.34
C SER A 264 -1.91 22.93 6.64
N GLY A 265 -3.07 23.16 7.28
CA GLY A 265 -3.51 24.49 7.68
C GLY A 265 -2.51 25.13 8.63
N ALA A 266 -2.15 24.42 9.71
CA ALA A 266 -1.20 24.92 10.70
C ALA A 266 0.18 25.24 10.10
N ALA A 267 0.69 24.41 9.18
CA ALA A 267 1.96 24.65 8.51
C ALA A 267 1.90 25.89 7.59
N VAL A 268 0.83 26.04 6.81
CA VAL A 268 0.63 27.20 5.93
C VAL A 268 0.44 28.49 6.74
N ASP A 269 -0.39 28.47 7.78
CA ASP A 269 -0.63 29.63 8.66
C ASP A 269 0.65 30.06 9.38
N SER A 270 1.50 29.09 9.77
CA SER A 270 2.82 29.39 10.33
C SER A 270 3.71 30.08 9.29
N LEU A 271 3.74 29.57 8.06
CA LEU A 271 4.56 30.12 6.99
C LEU A 271 4.10 31.52 6.54
N ASP A 272 2.78 31.76 6.48
CA ASP A 272 2.21 33.06 6.15
C ASP A 272 2.63 34.12 7.21
N ARG A 273 2.57 33.79 8.51
CA ARG A 273 3.06 34.66 9.60
C ARG A 273 4.56 34.95 9.48
N MET A 274 5.38 33.93 9.24
CA MET A 274 6.82 34.09 9.08
C MET A 274 7.17 34.95 7.87
N ARG A 275 6.38 34.89 6.78
CA ARG A 275 6.57 35.73 5.60
C ARG A 275 6.30 37.20 5.90
N ASP A 276 5.27 37.52 6.67
CA ASP A 276 4.96 38.89 7.05
C ASP A 276 6.03 39.48 7.99
N GLU A 277 6.55 38.70 8.94
CA GLU A 277 7.69 39.08 9.78
C GLU A 277 8.96 39.29 8.94
N SER A 278 9.27 38.35 8.05
CA SER A 278 10.44 38.41 7.16
C SER A 278 10.38 39.64 6.26
N ARG A 279 9.21 39.94 5.68
CA ARG A 279 9.00 41.15 4.88
C ARG A 279 9.31 42.43 5.66
N LYS A 280 8.78 42.55 6.88
CA LYS A 280 9.05 43.71 7.75
C LYS A 280 10.54 43.85 8.05
N ALA A 281 11.20 42.75 8.40
CA ALA A 281 12.63 42.74 8.68
C ALA A 281 13.46 43.15 7.45
N THR A 282 13.15 42.61 6.26
CA THR A 282 13.83 42.95 5.01
C THR A 282 13.67 44.43 4.66
N LEU A 283 12.47 45.00 4.80
CA LEU A 283 12.25 46.42 4.56
C LEU A 283 12.98 47.30 5.57
N LEU A 284 13.01 46.89 6.84
CA LEU A 284 13.76 47.59 7.87
C LEU A 284 15.25 47.65 7.54
N LEU A 285 15.84 46.57 6.99
CA LEU A 285 17.23 46.59 6.53
C LEU A 285 17.47 47.64 5.45
N VAL A 286 16.56 47.75 4.47
CA VAL A 286 16.66 48.79 3.42
C VAL A 286 16.56 50.21 4.03
N ASP A 287 15.73 50.36 5.07
CA ASP A 287 15.53 51.65 5.75
C ASP A 287 16.72 52.04 6.61
N MET A 288 17.36 51.07 7.26
CA MET A 288 18.60 51.29 8.00
C MET A 288 19.72 51.79 7.08
N GLU A 289 19.89 51.16 5.91
CA GLU A 289 20.87 51.59 4.90
C GLU A 289 20.54 52.98 4.32
N SER A 290 19.25 53.32 4.21
CA SER A 290 18.82 54.64 3.73
C SER A 290 18.98 55.74 4.80
N GLY A 291 18.88 55.38 6.08
CA GLY A 291 18.90 56.33 7.21
C GLY A 291 20.28 56.82 7.62
N TYR A 292 21.35 56.07 7.32
CA TYR A 292 22.72 56.48 7.62
C TYR A 292 23.68 56.12 6.47
N LEU A 293 24.08 57.13 5.70
CA LEU A 293 25.06 57.02 4.62
C LEU A 293 26.46 57.30 5.19
N THR A 294 27.35 56.30 5.11
CA THR A 294 28.76 56.41 5.56
C THR A 294 29.65 56.93 4.43
#